data_AF-A0A6G3QLK1-F1
#
_entry.id   AF-A0A6G3QLK1-F1
#
_cell.length_a   1.000
_cell.length_b   1.000
_cell.length_c   1.000
_cell.angle_alpha   90.00
_cell.angle_beta   90.00
_cell.angle_gamma   90.00
#
_symmetry.space_group_name_H-M   'P 1'
#
loop_
_entity.id
_entity.type
_entity.pdbx_description
1 polymer ?
#
loop_
_entity_poly.entity_id
_entity_poly.type
_entity_poly.pdbx_seq_one_letter_code
_entity_poly.pdbx_strand_id
1 'polypeptide(L)'
;MSTYSVNMSNVSTVVEEMSSISTNIKTMLDSLAQDTTVNLAEWTSEARESYNVCKLSWDNAAAAMVNQAVRAHTSLGGINANYGTSEVQGRKMWEV
;
A
#
# COMPACT_ATOMS: atom_id res chain seq x y z
N MET A 1 3.65 -19.84 -28.76
CA MET A 1 4.02 -18.73 -27.87
C MET A 1 2.94 -18.63 -26.82
N SER A 2 3.27 -18.87 -25.54
CA SER A 2 2.36 -18.55 -24.45
C SER A 2 2.20 -17.04 -24.41
N THR A 3 1.03 -16.53 -24.75
CA THR A 3 0.68 -15.13 -24.54
C THR A 3 0.64 -14.92 -23.03
N TYR A 4 1.73 -14.39 -22.45
CA TYR A 4 1.75 -13.95 -21.07
C TYR A 4 0.81 -12.74 -20.98
N SER A 5 -0.47 -13.02 -20.74
CA SER A 5 -1.49 -12.01 -20.49
C SER A 5 -1.44 -11.67 -19.00
N VAL A 6 -1.02 -10.45 -18.69
CA VAL A 6 -1.15 -9.93 -17.33
C VAL A 6 -2.63 -9.61 -17.12
N ASN A 7 -3.27 -10.29 -16.17
CA ASN A 7 -4.67 -10.04 -15.83
C ASN A 7 -4.78 -8.72 -15.06
N MET A 8 -5.11 -7.63 -15.76
CA MET A 8 -5.18 -6.29 -15.17
C MET A 8 -6.31 -6.12 -14.14
N SER A 9 -7.36 -6.94 -14.22
CA SER A 9 -8.41 -6.94 -13.21
C SER A 9 -7.83 -7.34 -11.86
N ASN A 10 -7.04 -8.44 -11.83
CA ASN A 10 -6.41 -8.91 -10.60
C ASN A 10 -5.41 -7.89 -10.05
N VAL A 11 -4.71 -7.19 -10.92
CA VAL A 11 -3.76 -6.13 -10.54
C VAL A 11 -4.47 -4.96 -9.84
N SER A 12 -5.60 -4.50 -10.38
CA SER A 12 -6.42 -3.44 -9.76
C SER A 12 -6.94 -3.87 -8.40
N THR A 13 -7.45 -5.10 -8.30
CA THR A 13 -7.95 -5.67 -7.05
C THR A 13 -6.87 -5.72 -5.97
N VAL A 14 -5.66 -6.16 -6.30
CA VAL A 14 -4.56 -6.22 -5.32
C VAL A 14 -4.19 -4.81 -4.81
N VAL A 15 -4.21 -3.79 -5.66
CA VAL A 15 -3.93 -2.40 -5.24
C VAL A 15 -5.03 -1.89 -4.29
N GLU A 16 -6.30 -2.15 -4.60
CA GLU A 16 -7.42 -1.80 -3.73
C GLU A 16 -7.35 -2.50 -2.38
N GLU A 17 -7.02 -3.80 -2.37
CA GLU A 17 -6.79 -4.58 -1.15
C GLU A 17 -5.64 -4.01 -0.32
N MET A 18 -4.52 -3.64 -0.95
CA MET A 18 -3.40 -3.00 -0.24
C MET A 18 -3.79 -1.67 0.39
N SER A 19 -4.61 -0.86 -0.29
CA SER A 19 -5.14 0.40 0.26
C SER A 19 -6.09 0.14 1.44
N SER A 20 -6.95 -0.86 1.32
CA SER A 20 -7.88 -1.27 2.38
C SER A 20 -7.15 -1.78 3.61
N ILE A 21 -6.16 -2.67 3.44
CA ILE A 21 -5.31 -3.18 4.53
C ILE A 21 -4.57 -2.04 5.22
N SER A 22 -4.00 -1.09 4.47
CA SER A 22 -3.31 0.06 5.04
C SER A 22 -4.23 0.93 5.90
N THR A 23 -5.47 1.12 5.44
CA THR A 23 -6.50 1.86 6.19
C THR A 23 -6.87 1.12 7.48
N ASN A 24 -7.10 -0.19 7.39
CA ASN A 24 -7.45 -1.02 8.54
C ASN A 24 -6.34 -1.05 9.60
N ILE A 25 -5.08 -1.15 9.18
CA ILE A 25 -3.91 -1.08 10.08
C ILE A 25 -3.88 0.28 10.80
N LYS A 26 -4.09 1.37 10.06
CA LYS A 26 -4.13 2.71 10.66
C LYS A 26 -5.26 2.85 11.68
N THR A 27 -6.47 2.40 11.35
CA THR A 27 -7.60 2.41 12.27
C THR A 27 -7.33 1.56 13.52
N MET A 28 -6.74 0.38 13.37
CA MET A 28 -6.36 -0.47 14.51
C MET A 28 -5.32 0.20 15.41
N LEU A 29 -4.32 0.87 14.83
CA LEU A 29 -3.32 1.65 15.58
C LEU A 29 -3.94 2.86 16.29
N ASP A 30 -4.89 3.53 15.66
CA ASP A 30 -5.61 4.67 16.26
C ASP A 30 -6.50 4.20 17.42
N SER A 31 -7.20 3.07 17.28
CA SER A 31 -7.98 2.45 18.37
C SER A 31 -7.08 2.00 19.53
N LEU A 32 -5.98 1.30 19.22
CA LEU A 32 -4.99 0.91 20.23
C LEU A 32 -4.46 2.14 20.98
N ALA A 33 -4.20 3.22 20.25
CA ALA A 33 -3.71 4.45 20.84
C ALA A 33 -4.75 5.09 21.77
N GLN A 34 -6.01 5.08 21.37
CA GLN A 34 -7.12 5.59 22.16
C GLN A 34 -7.31 4.80 23.46
N ASP A 35 -7.33 3.47 23.37
CA ASP A 35 -7.45 2.57 24.53
C ASP A 35 -6.26 2.69 25.49
N THR A 36 -5.05 2.87 24.95
CA THR A 36 -3.84 3.10 25.76
C THR A 36 -3.88 4.47 26.44
N THR A 37 -4.40 5.51 25.77
CA THR A 37 -4.53 6.85 26.36
C THR A 37 -5.53 6.95 27.52
N VAL A 38 -6.55 6.08 27.57
CA VAL A 38 -7.52 6.04 28.67
C VAL A 38 -6.87 5.56 29.98
N ASN A 39 -5.89 4.65 29.89
CA ASN A 39 -5.14 4.13 31.04
C ASN A 39 -3.91 5.00 31.40
N LEU A 40 -3.68 6.08 30.66
CA LEU A 40 -2.45 6.85 30.69
C LEU A 40 -2.35 7.77 31.92
N ALA A 41 -3.45 7.96 32.66
CA ALA A 41 -3.43 8.56 33.99
C ALA A 41 -2.64 7.71 35.00
N GLU A 42 -2.48 6.41 34.74
CA GLU A 42 -1.75 5.47 35.61
C GLU A 42 -0.32 5.21 35.13
N TRP A 43 0.03 5.63 33.90
CA TRP A 43 1.33 5.35 33.30
C TRP A 43 2.34 6.41 33.72
N THR A 44 3.27 6.01 34.58
CA THR A 44 4.45 6.79 34.97
C THR A 44 5.29 7.14 33.74
N SER A 45 6.07 8.22 33.84
CA SER A 45 6.71 8.94 32.73
C SER A 45 7.50 8.08 31.73
N GLU A 46 8.19 7.04 32.18
CA GLU A 46 9.06 6.19 31.35
C GLU A 46 8.27 5.22 30.43
N ALA A 47 7.11 4.74 30.89
CA ALA A 47 6.21 3.91 30.09
C ALA A 47 5.54 4.73 28.96
N ARG A 48 5.23 6.00 29.25
CA ARG A 48 4.69 6.94 28.26
C ARG A 48 5.70 7.24 27.15
N GLU A 49 6.97 7.36 27.50
CA GLU A 49 8.04 7.63 26.54
C GLU A 49 8.30 6.42 25.63
N SER A 50 8.35 5.21 26.20
CA SER A 50 8.45 3.97 25.42
C SER A 50 7.25 3.77 24.47
N TYR A 51 6.05 4.09 24.94
CA TYR A 51 4.85 4.06 24.10
C TYR A 51 4.93 5.05 22.92
N ASN A 52 5.39 6.28 23.16
CA ASN A 52 5.55 7.28 22.10
C ASN A 52 6.55 6.83 21.03
N VAL A 53 7.64 6.17 21.42
CA VAL A 53 8.62 5.60 20.48
C VAL A 53 7.98 4.49 19.62
N CYS A 54 7.26 3.56 20.25
CA CYS A 54 6.54 2.50 19.52
C CYS A 54 5.49 3.08 18.58
N LYS A 55 4.70 4.06 19.05
CA LYS A 55 3.69 4.74 18.24
C LYS A 55 4.31 5.40 17.00
N LEU A 56 5.42 6.12 17.17
CA LEU A 56 6.13 6.74 16.05
C LEU A 56 6.62 5.69 15.03
N SER A 57 7.16 4.56 15.51
CA SER A 57 7.58 3.47 14.63
C SER A 57 6.41 2.88 13.83
N TRP A 58 5.25 2.69 14.47
CA TRP A 58 4.06 2.16 13.82
C TRP A 58 3.47 3.16 12.81
N ASP A 59 3.41 4.43 13.17
CA ASP A 59 2.93 5.50 12.28
C ASP A 59 3.82 5.59 11.02
N ASN A 60 5.14 5.49 11.18
CA ASN A 60 6.09 5.45 10.07
C ASN A 60 5.90 4.21 9.18
N ALA A 61 5.69 3.03 9.77
CA ALA A 61 5.46 1.80 9.03
C ALA A 61 4.14 1.84 8.24
N ALA A 62 3.07 2.36 8.85
CA ALA A 62 1.78 2.56 8.19
C ALA A 62 1.90 3.55 7.01
N ALA A 63 2.62 4.65 7.18
CA ALA A 63 2.89 5.59 6.10
C ALA A 63 3.70 4.95 4.95
N ALA A 64 4.67 4.10 5.28
CA ALA A 64 5.46 3.37 4.29
C ALA A 64 4.58 2.40 3.46
N MET A 65 3.61 1.72 4.09
CA MET A 65 2.67 0.84 3.38
C MET A 65 1.83 1.60 2.35
N VAL A 66 1.30 2.77 2.71
CA VAL A 66 0.55 3.63 1.78
C VAL A 66 1.42 4.06 0.61
N ASN A 67 2.65 4.52 0.88
CA ASN A 67 3.58 4.91 -0.17
C ASN A 67 3.94 3.75 -1.10
N GLN A 68 4.09 2.54 -0.56
CA GLN A 68 4.41 1.36 -1.35
C GLN A 68 3.21 0.93 -2.23
N ALA A 69 1.98 1.05 -1.73
CA ALA A 69 0.77 0.81 -2.52
C ALA A 69 0.66 1.81 -3.70
N VAL A 70 0.94 3.09 -3.46
CA VAL A 70 0.98 4.12 -4.52
C VAL A 70 2.06 3.80 -5.56
N ARG A 71 3.26 3.43 -5.12
CA ARG A 71 4.37 3.04 -6.03
C ARG A 71 4.02 1.80 -6.86
N ALA A 72 3.36 0.82 -6.26
CA ALA A 72 2.87 -0.36 -6.96
C ALA A 72 1.86 0.05 -8.03
N HIS A 73 0.88 0.88 -7.69
CA HIS A 73 -0.12 1.40 -8.63
C HIS A 73 0.54 2.13 -9.82
N THR A 74 1.49 3.05 -9.56
CA THR A 74 2.21 3.77 -10.62
C THR A 74 3.02 2.83 -11.51
N SER A 75 3.72 1.86 -10.91
CA SER A 75 4.54 0.90 -11.67
C SER A 75 3.68 0.00 -12.55
N LEU A 76 2.55 -0.47 -12.02
CA LEU A 76 1.59 -1.30 -12.74
C LEU A 76 0.89 -0.51 -13.86
N GLY A 77 0.54 0.75 -13.63
CA GLY A 77 0.03 1.65 -14.67
C GLY A 77 1.04 1.87 -15.81
N GLY A 78 2.32 2.04 -15.47
CA GLY A 78 3.40 2.14 -16.46
C GLY A 78 3.58 0.86 -17.28
N ILE A 79 3.52 -0.31 -16.62
CA ILE A 79 3.55 -1.61 -17.30
C ILE A 79 2.38 -1.72 -18.28
N ASN A 80 1.15 -1.36 -17.87
CA ASN A 80 -0.03 -1.42 -18.74
C ASN A 80 0.10 -0.50 -19.98
N ALA A 81 0.58 0.73 -19.80
CA ALA A 81 0.81 1.65 -20.91
C ALA A 81 1.86 1.10 -21.90
N ASN A 82 2.94 0.50 -21.39
CA ASN A 82 4.00 -0.09 -22.21
C ASN A 82 3.52 -1.34 -22.96
N TYR A 83 2.71 -2.20 -22.35
CA TYR A 83 2.13 -3.37 -23.02
C TYR A 83 1.16 -2.96 -24.14
N GLY A 84 0.23 -2.04 -23.87
CA GLY A 84 -0.71 -1.56 -24.88
C GLY A 84 0.00 -0.88 -26.06
N THR A 85 1.03 -0.09 -25.77
CA THR A 85 1.84 0.56 -26.82
C THR A 85 2.62 -0.47 -27.64
N SER A 86 3.25 -1.46 -26.99
CA SER A 86 4.03 -2.49 -27.66
C SER A 86 3.16 -3.40 -28.53
N GLU A 87 1.94 -3.71 -28.10
CA GLU A 87 1.01 -4.52 -28.87
C GLU A 87 0.49 -3.78 -30.11
N VAL A 88 0.20 -2.48 -30.00
CA VAL A 88 -0.16 -1.62 -31.14
C VAL A 88 1.01 -1.48 -32.13
N GLN A 89 2.23 -1.30 -31.64
CA GLN A 89 3.43 -1.22 -32.48
C GLN A 89 3.72 -2.55 -33.17
N GLY A 90 3.57 -3.68 -32.46
CA GLY A 90 3.72 -5.02 -33.03
C GLY A 90 2.70 -5.32 -34.13
N ARG A 91 1.43 -4.94 -33.94
CA ARG A 91 0.41 -5.04 -35.01
C ARG A 91 0.75 -4.18 -36.22
N LYS A 92 1.19 -2.94 -36.02
CA LYS A 92 1.63 -2.06 -37.12
C LYS A 92 2.83 -2.60 -37.90
N MET A 93 3.74 -3.33 -37.26
CA MET A 93 4.87 -3.97 -37.94
C MET A 93 4.46 -5.19 -38.78
N TRP A 94 3.30 -5.79 -38.50
CA TRP A 94 2.77 -6.94 -39.22
C TRP A 94 1.72 -6.59 -40.28
N GLU A 95 1.18 -5.36 -40.24
CA GLU A 95 0.28 -4.81 -41.27
C GLU A 95 1.03 -4.13 -42.44
N VAL A 96 2.35 -4.38 -42.59
CA VAL A 96 3.17 -3.94 -43.72
C VAL A 96 3.55 -5.11 -44.62
#